data_AF-A0A841AC75-F1
#
_entry.id   AF-A0A841AC75-F1
#
_cell.length_a   1.000
_cell.length_b   1.000
_cell.length_c   1.000
_cell.angle_alpha   90.00
_cell.angle_beta   90.00
_cell.angle_gamma   90.00
#
_symmetry.space_group_name_H-M   'P 1'
#
loop_
_entity.id
_entity.type
_entity.pdbx_description
1 polymer ?
#
loop_
_entity_poly.entity_id
_entity_poly.type
_entity_poly.pdbx_seq_one_letter_code
_entity_poly.pdbx_strand_id
1 'polypeptide(L)' 'MEPTVDAALLGEELPRILTDVQAGRSWTVSEEGEAFARIVPHHGHRWVAIEEVAALLAELGANPEWEQELRAE' A
#
# COMPACT_ATOMS: atom_id res chain seq x y z
N MET A 1 10.36 11.11 0.97
CA MET A 1 9.45 11.64 2.02
C MET A 1 8.03 11.46 1.51
N GLU A 2 7.18 10.83 2.31
CA GLU A 2 5.74 10.74 2.03
C GLU A 2 5.12 12.12 2.33
N PRO A 3 4.31 12.69 1.41
CA PRO A 3 3.65 13.97 1.67
C PRO A 3 2.54 13.82 2.72
N THR A 4 2.34 14.89 3.50
CA THR A 4 1.34 14.93 4.58
C THR A 4 0.28 15.98 4.28
N VAL A 5 -0.97 15.66 4.59
CA VAL A 5 -2.10 16.60 4.56
C VAL A 5 -2.76 16.66 5.95
N ASP A 6 -3.14 17.85 6.37
CA ASP A 6 -3.95 18.03 7.58
C ASP A 6 -5.41 17.59 7.31
N ALA A 7 -6.01 16.87 8.26
CA ALA A 7 -7.39 16.38 8.16
C ALA A 7 -8.39 17.50 7.86
N ALA A 8 -8.16 18.71 8.40
CA ALA A 8 -9.01 19.87 8.14
C ALA A 8 -8.99 20.33 6.68
N LEU A 9 -7.91 20.04 5.94
CA LEU A 9 -7.72 20.44 4.54
C LEU A 9 -8.07 19.32 3.54
N LEU A 10 -8.45 18.13 4.02
CA LEU A 10 -8.71 16.98 3.15
C LEU A 10 -9.75 17.28 2.07
N GLY A 11 -10.80 18.02 2.39
CA GLY A 11 -11.86 18.35 1.42
C GLY A 11 -11.36 19.19 0.24
N GLU A 12 -10.46 20.14 0.50
CA GLU A 12 -9.91 21.05 -0.51
C GLU A 12 -8.79 20.39 -1.32
N GLU A 13 -7.98 19.56 -0.67
CA GLU A 13 -6.81 18.89 -1.27
C GLU A 13 -7.16 17.56 -1.96
N LEU A 14 -8.39 17.05 -1.77
CA LEU A 14 -8.80 15.72 -2.23
C LEU A 14 -8.50 15.45 -3.71
N PRO A 15 -8.78 16.36 -4.67
CA PRO A 15 -8.51 16.08 -6.09
C PRO A 15 -7.02 15.86 -6.38
N ARG A 16 -6.14 16.61 -5.71
CA ARG A 16 -4.69 16.48 -5.87
C ARG A 16 -4.19 15.18 -5.24
N ILE A 17 -4.66 14.88 -4.03
CA ILE A 17 -4.33 13.64 -3.31
C ILE A 17 -4.75 12.43 -4.14
N LEU A 18 -5.98 12.42 -4.67
CA LEU A 18 -6.46 11.31 -5.50
C LEU A 18 -5.66 11.13 -6.79
N THR A 19 -5.24 12.23 -7.42
CA THR A 19 -4.37 12.18 -8.61
C THR A 19 -3.03 11.53 -8.28
N ASP A 20 -2.40 11.94 -7.18
CA ASP A 20 -1.13 11.36 -6.72
C ASP A 20 -1.28 9.88 -6.34
N VAL A 21 -2.36 9.53 -5.64
CA VAL A 21 -2.66 8.15 -5.20
C VAL A 21 -2.92 7.23 -6.40
N GLN A 22 -3.63 7.71 -7.42
CA GLN A 22 -3.80 6.98 -8.68
C GLN A 22 -2.48 6.78 -9.43
N ALA A 23 -1.56 7.74 -9.32
CA ALA A 23 -0.20 7.63 -9.88
C ALA A 23 0.74 6.74 -9.04
N GLY A 24 0.25 6.11 -7.97
CA GLY A 24 1.02 5.18 -7.15
C GLY A 24 1.71 5.83 -5.93
N ARG A 25 1.40 7.08 -5.59
CA ARG A 25 1.99 7.78 -4.44
C ARG A 25 1.08 7.70 -3.21
N SER A 26 1.65 7.36 -2.06
CA SER A 26 0.94 7.39 -0.77
C SER A 26 0.96 8.79 -0.15
N TRP A 27 0.01 9.05 0.75
CA TRP A 27 -0.16 10.29 1.51
C TRP A 27 -0.43 10.00 2.99
N THR A 28 0.25 10.71 3.89
CA THR A 28 -0.06 10.70 5.32
C THR A 28 -1.16 11.72 5.62
N VAL A 29 -2.10 11.36 6.49
CA VAL A 29 -3.09 12.28 7.06
C VAL A 29 -2.71 12.55 8.50
N SER A 30 -2.63 13.83 8.86
CA SER A 30 -2.36 14.29 10.21
C SER A 30 -3.51 15.09 10.79
N GLU A 31 -3.67 15.07 12.10
CA GLU A 31 -4.55 15.96 12.87
C GLU A 31 -3.70 16.55 14.01
N GLU A 32 -3.73 17.87 14.17
CA GLU A 32 -2.91 18.57 15.18
C GLU A 32 -1.39 18.28 15.09
N GLY A 33 -0.91 17.97 13.88
CA GLY A 33 0.49 17.64 13.62
C GLY A 33 0.88 16.18 13.92
N GLU A 34 -0.04 15.36 14.39
CA GLU A 34 0.17 13.94 14.62
C GLU A 34 -0.40 13.10 13.48
N ALA A 35 0.40 12.18 12.94
CA ALA A 35 -0.03 11.29 11.87
C ALA A 35 -0.94 10.18 12.43
N PHE A 36 -2.17 10.08 11.92
CA PHE A 36 -3.13 9.07 12.39
C PHE A 36 -3.64 8.13 11.29
N ALA A 37 -3.49 8.50 10.00
CA ALA A 37 -3.93 7.66 8.89
C ALA A 37 -3.03 7.80 7.66
N ARG A 38 -3.17 6.86 6.72
CA ARG A 38 -2.46 6.88 5.44
C ARG A 38 -3.41 6.53 4.30
N ILE A 39 -3.36 7.34 3.25
CA ILE A 39 -4.04 7.10 1.98
C ILE A 39 -3.03 6.44 1.05
N VAL A 40 -3.33 5.23 0.58
CA VAL A 40 -2.44 4.44 -0.27
C VAL A 40 -3.10 4.11 -1.60
N PRO A 41 -2.32 3.91 -2.67
CA PRO A 41 -2.84 3.41 -3.94
C PRO A 41 -3.57 2.09 -3.73
N HIS A 42 -4.80 1.99 -4.25
CA HIS A 42 -5.49 0.72 -4.37
C HIS A 42 -5.33 0.21 -5.80
N HIS A 43 -4.53 -0.85 -5.97
CA HIS A 43 -4.54 -1.61 -7.20
C HIS A 43 -5.67 -2.63 -7.12
N GLY A 44 -6.58 -2.60 -8.09
CA GLY A 44 -7.66 -3.58 -8.15
C GLY A 44 -7.11 -5.00 -8.11
N HIS A 45 -7.85 -5.91 -7.49
CA HIS A 45 -7.46 -7.31 -7.41
C HIS A 45 -7.25 -7.86 -8.83
N ARG A 46 -6.02 -8.27 -9.14
CA ARG A 46 -5.71 -9.05 -10.34
C ARG A 46 -5.39 -10.47 -9.92
N TRP A 47 -5.80 -11.44 -10.74
CA TRP A 47 -5.20 -12.77 -10.65
C TRP A 47 -3.73 -12.66 -11.03
N VAL A 48 -2.87 -13.23 -10.20
CA VAL A 48 -1.42 -13.30 -10.41
C VAL A 48 -1.01 -14.76 -10.50
N ALA A 49 0.07 -15.03 -11.24
CA ALA A 49 0.64 -16.37 -11.25
C ALA A 49 1.16 -16.72 -9.84
N ILE A 50 1.05 -17.99 -9.45
CA ILE A 50 1.44 -18.43 -8.09
C ILE A 50 2.94 -18.16 -7.84
N GLU A 51 3.76 -18.18 -8.89
CA GLU A 51 5.18 -17.88 -8.86
C GLU A 51 5.47 -16.42 -8.48
N GLU A 52 4.62 -15.47 -8.91
CA GLU A 52 4.73 -14.06 -8.50
C GLU A 52 4.44 -13.90 -7.00
N VAL A 53 3.50 -14.68 -6.46
CA VAL A 53 3.19 -14.69 -5.03
C VAL A 53 4.35 -15.29 -4.23
N ALA A 54 4.89 -16.42 -4.67
CA ALA A 54 6.01 -17.09 -4.02
C ALA A 54 7.26 -16.19 -3.96
N ALA A 55 7.56 -15.46 -5.05
CA ALA A 55 8.67 -14.52 -5.10
C ALA A 55 8.50 -13.36 -4.11
N LEU A 56 7.30 -12.76 -4.05
CA LEU A 56 7.00 -11.69 -3.09
C LEU A 56 7.14 -12.16 -1.64
N LEU A 57 6.65 -13.37 -1.34
CA LEU A 57 6.76 -13.96 -0.01
C LEU A 57 8.23 -14.21 0.37
N ALA A 58 9.04 -14.72 -0.56
CA ALA A 58 10.48 -14.93 -0.33
C ALA A 58 11.22 -13.61 -0.03
N GLU A 59 10.91 -12.52 -0.74
CA GLU A 59 11.50 -11.20 -0.51
C GLU A 59 11.13 -10.60 0.86
N LEU A 60 9.93 -10.89 1.36
CA LEU A 60 9.45 -10.44 2.66
C LEU A 60 9.98 -11.30 3.83
N GLY A 61 10.83 -12.29 3.55
CA GLY A 61 11.38 -13.19 4.57
C GLY A 61 10.38 -14.25 5.03
N ALA A 62 9.71 -14.91 4.07
CA ALA A 62 8.69 -15.92 4.34
C ALA A 62 9.11 -16.98 5.38
N ASN A 63 8.16 -17.33 6.23
CA ASN A 63 8.22 -18.47 7.13
C ASN A 63 8.50 -19.76 6.30
N PRO A 64 9.53 -20.56 6.64
CA PRO A 64 9.88 -21.81 5.95
C PRO A 64 8.74 -22.82 5.80
N GLU A 65 7.70 -22.74 6.63
CA GLU A 65 6.50 -23.58 6.54
C GLU A 65 5.70 -23.29 5.26
N TRP A 66 5.65 -22.03 4.82
CA TRP A 66 4.89 -21.61 3.64
C TRP A 66 5.58 -22.02 2.33
N GLU A 67 6.91 -22.06 2.31
CA GLU A 67 7.68 -22.58 1.17
C GLU A 67 7.43 -24.07 0.92
N GLN A 68 7.11 -24.85 1.97
CA GLN A 68 6.80 -26.26 1.84
C GLN A 68 5.40 -26.48 1.26
N GLU A 69 4.40 -25.70 1.68
CA GLU A 69 3.05 -25.78 1.12
C GLU A 69 3.02 -25.39 -0.37
N LEU A 70 3.80 -24.37 -0.78
CA LEU A 70 3.87 -23.94 -2.18
C LEU A 70 4.58 -24.94 -3.12
N ARG A 71 5.37 -25.89 -2.60
CA ARG A 71 6.06 -26.91 -3.39
C ARG A 71 5.33 -28.26 -3.42
N ALA A 72 4.21 -28.39 -2.71
CA ALA A 72 3.50 -29.65 -2.53
C ALA A 72 2.47 -29.96 -3.64
N GLU A 73 2.35 -29.13 -4.69
CA GLU A 73 1.55 -29.38 -5.89
C GLU A 73 2.36 -29.92 -7.08
#